data_AF-A0A8S2WFC9-F1
#
_entry.id   AF-A0A8S2WFC9-F1
#
_cell.length_a   1.000
_cell.length_b   1.000
_cell.length_c   1.000
_cell.angle_alpha   90.00
_cell.angle_beta   90.00
_cell.angle_gamma   90.00
#
_symmetry.space_group_name_H-M   'P 1'
#
loop_
_entity.id
_entity.type
_entity.pdbx_description
1 polymer ?
#
loop_
_entity_poly.entity_id
_entity_poly.type
_entity_poly.pdbx_seq_one_letter_code
_entity_poly.pdbx_strand_id
1 'polypeptide(L)'
;SWSVFKAQFLHTYSSPALKQLASNRLRHRQQQYDESVIEYCTDVMKSCKIIDPNMTDASKFDHLYHGLKPSLLKILRQAPLTPTAFL
;
A
#
# COMPACT_ATOMS: atom_id res chain seq x y z
N SER A 1 -2.96 22.54 -18.72
CA SER A 1 -1.70 22.37 -17.95
C SER A 1 -1.25 20.92 -18.02
N TRP A 2 0.00 20.63 -17.63
CA TRP A 2 0.53 19.25 -17.59
C TRP A 2 -0.27 18.29 -16.69
N SER A 3 -0.86 18.80 -15.60
CA SER A 3 -1.71 18.02 -14.70
C SER A 3 -3.01 17.57 -15.37
N VAL A 4 -3.68 18.46 -16.09
CA VAL A 4 -4.92 18.16 -16.83
C VAL A 4 -4.68 17.12 -17.93
N PHE A 5 -3.59 17.28 -18.70
CA PHE A 5 -3.21 16.31 -19.72
C PHE A 5 -2.99 14.91 -19.13
N LYS A 6 -2.23 14.79 -18.04
CA LYS A 6 -1.99 13.52 -17.36
C LYS A 6 -3.29 12.86 -16.88
N ALA A 7 -4.20 13.65 -16.31
CA ALA A 7 -5.49 13.15 -15.85
C ALA A 7 -6.33 12.61 -17.01
N GLN A 8 -6.42 13.35 -18.12
CA GLN A 8 -7.17 12.92 -19.31
C GLN A 8 -6.52 11.71 -20.01
N PHE A 9 -5.20 11.70 -20.16
CA PHE A 9 -4.48 10.57 -20.74
C PHE A 9 -4.71 9.29 -19.93
N LEU A 10 -4.54 9.35 -18.60
CA LEU A 10 -4.81 8.20 -17.74
C LEU A 10 -6.29 7.82 -17.79
N HIS A 11 -7.22 8.76 -17.84
CA HIS A 11 -8.64 8.44 -17.94
C HIS A 11 -8.98 7.69 -19.24
N THR A 12 -8.47 8.15 -20.38
CA THR A 12 -8.73 7.56 -21.70
C THR A 12 -8.05 6.21 -21.90
N TYR A 13 -6.83 6.03 -21.38
CA TYR A 13 -6.00 4.85 -21.65
C TYR A 13 -5.90 3.88 -20.47
N SER A 14 -6.48 4.16 -19.31
CA SER A 14 -6.57 3.19 -18.22
C SER A 14 -7.67 2.17 -18.48
N SER A 15 -7.33 0.89 -18.57
CA SER A 15 -8.34 -0.17 -18.61
C SER A 15 -8.99 -0.36 -17.23
N PRO A 16 -10.33 -0.24 -17.11
CA PRO A 16 -11.04 -0.56 -15.87
C PRO A 16 -10.77 -1.99 -15.39
N ALA A 17 -10.64 -2.95 -16.31
CA ALA A 17 -10.32 -4.34 -15.98
C ALA A 17 -8.92 -4.48 -15.36
N LEU A 18 -7.94 -3.72 -15.85
CA LEU A 18 -6.60 -3.71 -15.25
C LEU A 18 -6.59 -3.09 -13.85
N LYS A 19 -7.37 -2.03 -13.63
CA LYS A 19 -7.54 -1.43 -12.29
C LYS A 19 -8.20 -2.40 -11.32
N GLN A 20 -9.22 -3.13 -11.76
CA GLN A 20 -9.88 -4.16 -10.95
C GLN A 20 -8.93 -5.32 -10.63
N LEU A 21 -8.15 -5.79 -11.60
CA LEU A 21 -7.13 -6.81 -11.38
C LEU A 21 -6.06 -6.34 -10.38
N ALA A 22 -5.59 -5.09 -10.51
CA ALA A 22 -4.65 -4.50 -9.57
C ALA A 22 -5.23 -4.40 -8.16
N SER A 23 -6.49 -3.97 -8.01
CA SER A 23 -7.19 -3.94 -6.72
C SER A 23 -7.34 -5.34 -6.12
N ASN A 24 -7.68 -6.34 -6.93
CA ASN A 24 -7.71 -7.75 -6.49
C ASN A 24 -6.35 -8.21 -5.98
N ARG A 25 -5.27 -7.90 -6.70
CA ARG A 25 -3.90 -8.25 -6.28
C ARG A 25 -3.53 -7.58 -4.96
N LEU A 26 -3.81 -6.28 -4.83
CA LEU A 26 -3.54 -5.52 -3.61
C LEU A 26 -4.29 -6.08 -2.39
N ARG A 27 -5.57 -6.44 -2.56
CA ARG A 27 -6.39 -7.02 -1.49
C ARG A 27 -5.85 -8.35 -0.96
N HIS A 28 -5.25 -9.16 -1.82
CA HIS A 28 -4.69 -10.47 -1.44
C HIS A 28 -3.18 -10.42 -1.21
N ARG A 29 -2.58 -9.22 -1.19
CA ARG A 29 -1.13 -9.07 -1.08
C ARG A 29 -0.67 -9.40 0.34
N GLN A 30 0.15 -10.45 0.44
CA GLN A 30 0.78 -10.89 1.69
C GLN A 30 2.29 -10.75 1.57
N GLN A 31 2.98 -10.35 2.64
CA GLN A 31 4.44 -10.29 2.68
C GLN A 31 5.00 -11.71 2.56
N GLN A 32 5.84 -11.93 1.55
CA GLN A 32 6.42 -13.26 1.31
C GLN A 32 7.47 -13.62 2.36
N TYR A 33 7.77 -14.91 2.53
CA TYR A 33 8.68 -15.41 3.57
C TYR A 33 10.10 -14.81 3.46
N ASP A 34 10.62 -14.72 2.25
CA ASP A 34 11.93 -14.18 1.87
C ASP A 34 11.93 -12.68 1.59
N GLU A 35 10.75 -12.07 1.45
CA GLU A 35 10.60 -10.65 1.17
C GLU A 35 10.86 -9.77 2.40
N SER A 36 11.67 -8.74 2.21
CA SER A 36 11.93 -7.73 3.24
C SER A 36 10.71 -6.83 3.46
N VAL A 37 10.61 -6.24 4.64
CA VAL A 37 9.50 -5.33 4.98
C VAL A 37 9.49 -4.10 4.07
N ILE A 38 10.67 -3.58 3.73
CA ILE A 38 10.82 -2.39 2.88
C ILE A 38 10.33 -2.68 1.46
N GLU A 39 10.67 -3.83 0.89
CA GLU A 39 10.20 -4.26 -0.43
C GLU A 39 8.67 -4.39 -0.44
N TYR A 40 8.12 -5.11 0.54
CA TYR A 40 6.67 -5.27 0.71
C TYR A 40 5.95 -3.93 0.79
N CYS A 41 6.38 -3.05 1.70
CA CYS A 41 5.78 -1.74 1.88
C CYS A 41 5.87 -0.89 0.61
N THR A 42 7.01 -0.93 -0.09
CA THR A 42 7.20 -0.18 -1.33
C THR A 42 6.26 -0.65 -2.44
N ASP A 43 6.08 -1.97 -2.57
CA ASP A 43 5.19 -2.57 -3.57
C ASP A 43 3.71 -2.24 -3.31
N VAL A 44 3.29 -2.35 -2.04
CA VAL A 44 1.94 -1.94 -1.61
C VAL A 44 1.70 -0.46 -1.91
N MET A 45 2.63 0.42 -1.55
CA MET A 45 2.50 1.87 -1.79
C MET A 45 2.45 2.22 -3.28
N LYS A 46 3.24 1.55 -4.11
CA LYS A 46 3.17 1.70 -5.58
C LYS A 46 1.81 1.26 -6.11
N SER A 47 1.31 0.11 -5.64
CA SER A 47 0.02 -0.43 -6.03
C SER A 47 -1.13 0.49 -5.66
N CYS A 48 -1.14 1.03 -4.43
CA CYS A 48 -2.12 2.03 -3.98
C CYS A 48 -2.15 3.23 -4.93
N LYS A 49 -0.98 3.80 -5.27
CA LYS A 49 -0.86 4.95 -6.17
C LYS A 49 -1.38 4.68 -7.58
N ILE A 50 -1.21 3.46 -8.09
CA ILE A 50 -1.68 3.05 -9.42
C ILE A 50 -3.21 2.92 -9.44
N ILE A 51 -3.78 2.31 -8.40
CA ILE A 51 -5.23 2.08 -8.30
C ILE A 51 -5.96 3.40 -8.07
N ASP A 52 -5.51 4.15 -7.06
CA ASP A 52 -6.06 5.44 -6.67
C ASP A 52 -4.92 6.36 -6.18
N PRO A 53 -4.49 7.33 -7.03
CA PRO A 53 -3.50 8.32 -6.64
C PRO A 53 -3.86 9.14 -5.40
N ASN A 54 -5.15 9.23 -5.06
CA ASN A 54 -5.67 10.02 -3.93
C ASN A 54 -6.07 9.13 -2.74
N MET A 55 -5.65 7.86 -2.72
CA MET A 55 -5.96 6.95 -1.63
C MET A 55 -5.52 7.55 -0.28
N THR A 56 -6.41 7.48 0.72
CA THR A 56 -6.13 8.02 2.05
C THR A 56 -5.01 7.23 2.74
N ASP A 57 -4.27 7.88 3.64
CA ASP A 57 -3.22 7.19 4.38
C ASP A 57 -3.76 6.07 5.26
N ALA A 58 -4.96 6.25 5.85
CA ALA A 58 -5.64 5.20 6.59
C ALA A 58 -5.89 3.95 5.73
N SER A 59 -6.38 4.11 4.50
CA SER A 59 -6.57 2.99 3.57
C SER A 59 -5.26 2.34 3.14
N LYS A 60 -4.19 3.12 2.94
CA LYS A 60 -2.86 2.56 2.64
C LYS A 60 -2.34 1.73 3.82
N PHE A 61 -2.49 2.23 5.05
CA PHE A 61 -2.12 1.49 6.25
C PHE A 61 -2.92 0.20 6.38
N ASP A 62 -4.22 0.21 6.12
CA ASP A 62 -5.05 -1.00 6.16
C ASP A 62 -4.49 -2.09 5.23
N HIS A 63 -4.13 -1.74 4.00
CA HIS A 63 -3.48 -2.67 3.06
C HIS A 63 -2.13 -3.19 3.57
N LEU A 64 -1.29 -2.32 4.16
CA LEU A 64 0.00 -2.71 4.73
C LEU A 64 -0.16 -3.67 5.91
N TYR A 65 -1.05 -3.35 6.86
CA TYR A 65 -1.27 -4.16 8.05
C TYR A 65 -1.92 -5.50 7.73
N HIS A 66 -2.81 -5.55 6.74
CA HIS A 66 -3.50 -6.77 6.34
C HIS A 66 -2.57 -7.87 5.83
N GLY A 67 -1.49 -7.51 5.12
CA GLY A 67 -0.56 -8.47 4.54
C GLY A 67 0.77 -8.63 5.26
N LEU A 68 1.03 -7.85 6.32
CA LEU A 68 2.29 -7.91 7.05
C LEU A 68 2.43 -9.24 7.79
N LYS A 69 3.68 -9.75 7.91
CA LYS A 69 3.93 -10.97 8.69
C LYS A 69 3.39 -10.83 10.14
N PRO A 70 2.69 -11.85 10.67
CA PRO A 70 2.14 -11.80 12.02
C PRO A 70 3.18 -11.52 13.11
N SER A 71 4.41 -12.01 12.93
CA SER A 71 5.53 -11.74 13.85
C SER A 71 5.85 -10.25 13.96
N LEU A 72 5.81 -9.53 12.84
CA LEU A 72 6.05 -8.08 12.81
C LEU A 72 4.86 -7.30 13.36
N LEU A 73 3.63 -7.74 13.06
CA LEU A 73 2.42 -7.13 13.65
C LEU A 73 2.45 -7.19 15.17
N LYS A 74 2.92 -8.31 15.73
CA LYS A 74 3.08 -8.46 17.18
C LYS A 74 4.08 -7.45 17.74
N ILE A 75 5.22 -7.26 17.08
CA ILE A 75 6.23 -6.26 17.47
C ILE A 75 5.63 -4.85 17.41
N LEU A 76 4.94 -4.50 16.32
CA LEU A 76 4.34 -3.16 16.16
C LEU A 76 3.28 -2.85 17.22
N ARG A 77 2.50 -3.84 17.64
CA ARG A 77 1.51 -3.66 18.74
C ARG A 77 2.15 -3.52 20.11
N GLN A 78 3.33 -4.11 20.29
CA GLN A 78 4.09 -4.07 21.53
C GLN A 78 5.06 -2.89 21.60
N ALA A 79 5.32 -2.24 20.45
CA ALA A 79 6.20 -1.11 20.36
C ALA A 79 5.62 0.07 21.17
N PRO A 80 6.39 0.67 22.09
CA PRO A 80 5.97 1.85 22.79
C PRO A 80 5.64 2.99 21.81
N LEU A 81 4.43 3.54 21.92
CA LEU A 81 3.92 4.60 21.03
C LEU A 81 4.59 5.96 21.26
N THR A 82 5.49 6.08 22.24
CA THR A 82 6.17 7.32 22.61
C THR A 82 7.65 7.10 22.92
N PRO A 83 8.56 8.01 22.51
CA PRO A 83 9.99 7.92 22.79
C PRO A 83 10.33 7.84 24.29
N THR A 84 9.49 8.41 25.15
CA THR A 84 9.66 8.41 26.62
C THR A 84 9.50 7.04 27.26
N ALA A 85 8.92 6.06 26.56
CA ALA A 85 8.74 4.70 27.08
C ALA A 85 9.93 3.77 26.77
N PHE A 86 10.99 4.30 26.15
CA PHE A 86 12.27 3.60 25.92
C PHE A 86 13.40 4.04 26.87
N LEU A 87 13.18 5.08 27.68
CA LEU A 87 14.10 5.57 28.72
C LEU A 87 13.69 5.03 30.09
#